data_AF-A0A8C4DSR8-F1
#
_entry.id   AF-A0A8C4DSR8-F1
#
_cell.length_a   1.000
_cell.length_b   1.000
_cell.length_c   1.000
_cell.angle_alpha   90.00
_cell.angle_beta   90.00
_cell.angle_gamma   90.00
#
_symmetry.space_group_name_H-M   'P 1'
#
loop_
_entity.id
_entity.type
_entity.pdbx_description
1 polymer ?
#
loop_
_entity_poly.entity_id
_entity_poly.type
_entity_poly.pdbx_seq_one_letter_code
_entity_poly.pdbx_strand_id
1 'polypeptide(L)'
;MFSWTILLFILCSALTPALCCDWLTHYTQLSSESLRLLQQMGGELTEQESPVTFPKKLYRRIHGDERESQLVFIRDSLELISDLYSNFTSSTLDATKTEHFLTIIHRQADELNGCVSTKKRADKRLRKYYKRLARRTLYRTGGSAASWELIRKETKLHLDQLHMLVTSIRHAAVTPTQQQH
;
A
#
# COMPACT_ATOMS: atom_id res chain seq x y z
N MET A 1 27.41 17.32 -29.02
CA MET A 1 27.03 17.48 -27.59
C MET A 1 25.86 16.54 -27.23
N PHE A 2 26.02 15.23 -27.42
CA PHE A 2 24.97 14.22 -27.19
C PHE A 2 25.41 13.08 -26.24
N SER A 3 26.45 13.31 -25.44
CA SER A 3 27.08 12.23 -24.65
C SER A 3 26.58 12.17 -23.20
N TRP A 4 26.08 13.29 -22.64
CA TRP A 4 25.81 13.35 -21.20
C TRP A 4 24.39 12.91 -20.81
N THR A 5 23.40 13.19 -21.65
CA THR A 5 22.02 12.71 -21.44
C THR A 5 21.94 11.19 -21.58
N ILE A 6 22.66 10.61 -22.54
CA ILE A 6 22.70 9.16 -22.76
C ILE A 6 23.40 8.45 -21.58
N LEU A 7 24.49 9.02 -21.04
CA LEU A 7 25.15 8.46 -19.84
C LEU A 7 24.24 8.45 -18.60
N LEU A 8 23.43 9.49 -18.40
CA LEU A 8 22.48 9.58 -17.27
C LEU A 8 21.36 8.53 -17.37
N PHE A 9 20.81 8.30 -18.56
CA PHE A 9 19.82 7.24 -18.79
C PHE A 9 20.40 5.83 -18.61
N ILE A 10 21.65 5.61 -19.02
CA ILE A 10 22.34 4.31 -18.83
C ILE A 10 22.68 4.08 -17.35
N LEU A 11 23.04 5.13 -16.59
CA LEU A 11 23.32 4.99 -15.16
C LEU A 11 22.09 4.52 -14.36
N CYS A 12 20.90 5.06 -14.66
CA CYS A 12 19.64 4.65 -14.02
C CYS A 12 19.21 3.21 -14.39
N SER A 13 19.80 2.63 -15.46
CA SER A 13 19.58 1.23 -15.84
C SER A 13 20.49 0.24 -15.08
N ALA A 14 21.65 0.72 -14.61
CA ALA A 14 22.66 -0.08 -13.89
C ALA A 14 22.59 0.09 -12.36
N LEU A 15 22.05 1.21 -11.87
CA LEU A 15 21.63 1.38 -10.48
C LEU A 15 20.25 0.74 -10.32
N THR A 16 20.05 -0.06 -9.27
CA THR A 16 18.78 -0.79 -9.03
C THR A 16 17.55 0.09 -9.29
N PRO A 17 16.52 -0.37 -10.03
CA PRO A 17 15.33 0.42 -10.40
C PRO A 17 14.66 1.18 -9.23
N ALA A 18 14.85 0.70 -8.01
CA ALA A 18 14.37 1.34 -6.78
C ALA A 18 15.01 2.71 -6.47
N LEU A 19 16.20 3.05 -6.98
CA LEU A 19 16.85 4.35 -6.80
C LEU A 19 16.23 5.45 -7.68
N CYS A 20 15.56 5.08 -8.78
CA CYS A 20 14.83 5.98 -9.66
C CYS A 20 13.30 5.93 -9.44
N CYS A 21 12.84 5.35 -8.32
CA CYS A 21 11.40 5.30 -8.02
C CYS A 21 10.94 6.65 -7.45
N ASP A 22 10.52 7.56 -8.33
CA ASP A 22 10.08 8.92 -8.00
C ASP A 22 8.97 8.94 -6.93
N TRP A 23 8.12 7.90 -6.89
CA TRP A 23 7.08 7.73 -5.88
C TRP A 23 7.59 7.87 -4.43
N LEU A 24 8.80 7.37 -4.13
CA LEU A 24 9.37 7.43 -2.77
C LEU A 24 9.60 8.87 -2.28
N THR A 25 9.80 9.82 -3.20
CA THR A 25 10.03 11.24 -2.87
C THR A 25 8.76 11.90 -2.32
N HIS A 26 7.59 11.51 -2.85
CA HIS A 26 6.29 12.06 -2.47
C HIS A 26 5.51 11.18 -1.49
N TYR A 27 5.98 9.95 -1.24
CA TYR A 27 5.31 8.98 -0.38
C TYR A 27 4.89 9.51 0.98
N THR A 28 5.76 10.27 1.66
CA THR A 28 5.49 10.76 3.02
C THR A 28 4.21 11.60 3.06
N GLN A 29 4.02 12.47 2.06
CA GLN A 29 2.83 13.30 1.94
C GLN A 29 1.60 12.45 1.61
N LEU A 30 1.71 11.55 0.62
CA LEU A 30 0.61 10.69 0.18
C LEU A 30 0.14 9.74 1.29
N SER A 31 1.07 9.16 2.05
CA SER A 31 0.79 8.27 3.18
C SER A 31 0.11 9.02 4.33
N SER A 32 0.59 10.21 4.68
CA SER A 32 -0.01 11.04 5.73
C SER A 32 -1.43 11.46 5.35
N GLU A 33 -1.63 11.88 4.11
CA GLU A 33 -2.94 12.26 3.60
C GLU A 33 -3.91 11.07 3.54
N SER A 34 -3.43 9.89 3.12
CA SER A 34 -4.21 8.65 3.14
C SER A 34 -4.72 8.32 4.55
N LEU A 35 -3.85 8.38 5.55
CA LEU A 35 -4.21 8.10 6.95
C LEU A 35 -5.18 9.16 7.50
N ARG A 36 -4.93 10.44 7.20
CA ARG A 36 -5.81 11.54 7.62
C ARG A 36 -7.22 11.38 7.05
N LEU A 37 -7.34 11.12 5.75
CA LEU A 37 -8.64 10.90 5.11
C LEU A 37 -9.33 9.64 5.67
N LEU A 38 -8.58 8.55 5.88
CA LEU A 38 -9.09 7.33 6.51
C LEU A 38 -9.65 7.58 7.91
N GLN A 39 -9.02 8.42 8.71
CA GLN A 39 -9.51 8.79 10.04
C GLN A 39 -10.74 9.71 9.98
N GLN A 40 -10.80 10.57 8.97
CA GLN A 40 -11.84 11.59 8.86
C GLN A 40 -13.09 11.16 8.07
N MET A 41 -13.02 10.05 7.32
CA MET A 41 -14.14 9.56 6.49
C MET A 41 -15.28 8.92 7.30
N GLY A 42 -15.15 8.75 8.61
CA GLY A 42 -16.25 8.27 9.45
C GLY A 42 -16.00 8.62 10.91
N GLY A 43 -16.69 7.93 11.82
CA GLY A 43 -16.55 8.16 13.26
C GLY A 43 -15.24 7.62 13.83
N GLU A 44 -15.19 7.52 15.16
CA GLU A 44 -14.10 6.83 15.87
C GLU A 44 -13.96 5.39 15.37
N LEU A 45 -12.71 4.95 15.23
CA LEU A 45 -12.42 3.58 14.82
C LEU A 45 -12.90 2.60 15.89
N THR A 46 -13.52 1.50 15.44
CA THR A 46 -14.01 0.48 16.35
C THR A 46 -12.89 -0.28 17.07
N GLU A 47 -13.08 -0.55 18.36
CA GLU A 47 -12.21 -1.44 19.12
C GLU A 47 -12.57 -2.93 18.93
N GLN A 48 -13.68 -3.22 18.24
CA GLN A 48 -14.09 -4.60 17.94
C GLN A 48 -12.98 -5.38 17.21
N GLU A 49 -12.81 -6.65 17.58
CA GLU A 49 -11.87 -7.54 16.90
C GLU A 49 -12.38 -7.91 15.50
N SER A 50 -11.46 -7.91 14.54
CA SER A 50 -11.76 -8.37 13.19
C SER A 50 -11.98 -9.89 13.17
N PRO A 51 -13.01 -10.39 12.46
CA PRO A 51 -13.23 -11.83 12.29
C PRO A 51 -12.16 -12.51 11.40
N VAL A 52 -11.21 -11.73 10.86
CA VAL A 52 -10.10 -12.21 10.06
C VAL A 52 -8.80 -11.75 10.70
N THR A 53 -7.97 -12.70 11.12
CA THR A 53 -6.65 -12.40 11.69
C THR A 53 -5.76 -11.68 10.70
N PHE A 54 -5.23 -10.52 11.10
CA PHE A 54 -4.29 -9.72 10.33
C PHE A 54 -3.07 -10.55 9.88
N PRO A 55 -2.57 -10.39 8.63
CA PRO A 55 -1.60 -11.31 8.04
C PRO A 55 -0.15 -10.95 8.44
N LYS A 56 0.14 -10.88 9.75
CA LYS A 56 1.46 -10.51 10.31
C LYS A 56 2.63 -11.31 9.73
N LYS A 57 2.43 -12.62 9.48
CA LYS A 57 3.44 -13.50 8.88
C LYS A 57 3.79 -13.11 7.45
N LEU A 58 2.83 -12.55 6.70
CA LEU A 58 3.05 -12.10 5.32
C LEU A 58 3.88 -10.82 5.30
N TYR A 59 3.57 -9.86 6.17
CA TYR A 59 4.37 -8.65 6.37
C TYR A 59 5.80 -8.96 6.80
N ARG A 60 5.98 -9.87 7.77
CA ARG A 60 7.32 -10.30 8.19
C ARG A 60 8.15 -10.88 7.04
N ARG A 61 7.53 -11.66 6.16
CA ARG A 61 8.21 -12.25 5.00
C ARG A 61 8.66 -11.16 4.03
N ILE A 62 7.74 -10.29 3.63
CA ILE A 62 8.03 -9.29 2.60
C ILE A 62 9.13 -8.31 3.04
N HIS A 63 9.24 -8.01 4.34
CA HIS A 63 10.37 -7.23 4.86
C HIS A 63 11.76 -7.81 4.53
N GLY A 64 11.87 -9.14 4.36
CA GLY A 64 13.12 -9.81 4.00
C GLY A 64 13.27 -10.14 2.51
N ASP A 65 12.27 -9.84 1.68
CA ASP A 65 12.32 -10.10 0.24
C ASP A 65 13.06 -8.97 -0.51
N GLU A 66 13.37 -9.21 -1.79
CA GLU A 66 14.01 -8.21 -2.66
C GLU A 66 13.16 -6.94 -2.83
N ARG A 67 13.83 -5.80 -3.10
CA ARG A 67 13.20 -4.47 -3.22
C ARG A 67 12.03 -4.43 -4.21
N GLU A 68 12.18 -5.04 -5.38
CA GLU A 68 11.09 -5.06 -6.37
C GLU A 68 9.87 -5.81 -5.83
N SER A 69 10.07 -6.94 -5.13
CA SER A 69 8.98 -7.68 -4.52
C SER A 69 8.29 -6.88 -3.41
N GLN A 70 9.05 -6.12 -2.62
CA GLN A 70 8.51 -5.20 -1.61
C GLN A 70 7.63 -4.11 -2.25
N LEU A 71 8.11 -3.46 -3.31
CA LEU A 71 7.35 -2.44 -4.03
C LEU A 71 6.09 -3.01 -4.71
N VAL A 72 6.18 -4.21 -5.31
CA VAL A 72 5.03 -4.94 -5.85
C VAL A 72 4.01 -5.26 -4.76
N PHE A 73 4.46 -5.64 -3.57
CA PHE A 73 3.58 -5.91 -2.45
C PHE A 73 2.85 -4.65 -1.97
N ILE A 74 3.54 -3.50 -1.94
CA ILE A 74 2.92 -2.21 -1.60
C ILE A 74 1.86 -1.85 -2.63
N ARG A 75 2.21 -1.88 -3.92
CA ARG A 75 1.27 -1.60 -5.01
C ARG A 75 0.03 -2.49 -4.94
N ASP A 76 0.22 -3.81 -4.92
CA ASP A 76 -0.91 -4.75 -4.91
C ASP A 76 -1.74 -4.62 -3.62
N SER A 77 -1.16 -4.20 -2.49
CA SER A 77 -1.92 -3.90 -1.28
C SER A 77 -2.80 -2.66 -1.44
N LEU A 78 -2.28 -1.60 -2.06
CA LEU A 78 -3.02 -0.37 -2.34
C LEU A 78 -4.16 -0.62 -3.35
N GLU A 79 -3.91 -1.41 -4.40
CA GLU A 79 -4.94 -1.85 -5.34
C GLU A 79 -6.07 -2.61 -4.61
N LEU A 80 -5.71 -3.58 -3.76
CA LEU A 80 -6.70 -4.36 -3.00
C LEU A 80 -7.44 -3.54 -1.95
N ILE A 81 -6.81 -2.51 -1.37
CA ILE A 81 -7.50 -1.52 -0.53
C ILE A 81 -8.50 -0.74 -1.39
N SER A 82 -8.08 -0.21 -2.55
CA SER A 82 -8.99 0.50 -3.46
C SER A 82 -10.21 -0.35 -3.84
N ASP A 83 -9.99 -1.62 -4.18
CA ASP A 83 -11.02 -2.61 -4.52
C ASP A 83 -12.05 -2.83 -3.39
N LEU A 84 -11.62 -2.74 -2.12
CA LEU A 84 -12.53 -2.88 -0.97
C LEU A 84 -13.55 -1.75 -0.90
N TYR A 85 -13.16 -0.53 -1.28
CA TYR A 85 -14.00 0.67 -1.15
C TYR A 85 -14.68 1.06 -2.46
N SER A 86 -14.35 0.47 -3.62
CA SER A 86 -14.88 0.90 -4.93
C SER A 86 -16.39 0.69 -5.08
N ASN A 87 -16.97 -0.26 -4.35
CA ASN A 87 -18.41 -0.52 -4.31
C ASN A 87 -19.06 0.00 -3.03
N PHE A 88 -18.41 0.95 -2.35
CA PHE A 88 -18.95 1.60 -1.17
C PHE A 88 -20.18 2.44 -1.56
N THR A 89 -21.36 2.04 -1.09
CA THR A 89 -22.62 2.74 -1.32
C THR A 89 -23.32 3.15 -0.02
N SER A 90 -22.65 2.97 1.12
CA SER A 90 -23.25 3.19 2.44
C SER A 90 -23.24 4.68 2.80
N SER A 91 -24.25 5.14 3.55
CA SER A 91 -24.25 6.49 4.14
C SER A 91 -23.35 6.62 5.37
N THR A 92 -22.66 5.53 5.76
CA THR A 92 -21.92 5.45 7.03
C THR A 92 -20.56 6.13 7.00
N LEU A 93 -19.99 6.30 5.81
CA LEU A 93 -18.76 7.05 5.60
C LEU A 93 -19.07 8.30 4.79
N ASP A 94 -18.32 9.36 5.04
CA ASP A 94 -18.33 10.59 4.26
C ASP A 94 -17.87 10.26 2.82
N ALA A 95 -18.80 10.35 1.88
CA ALA A 95 -18.58 9.99 0.49
C ALA A 95 -17.46 10.81 -0.17
N THR A 96 -17.41 12.12 0.09
CA THR A 96 -16.39 13.02 -0.47
C THR A 96 -15.00 12.67 0.04
N LYS A 97 -14.86 12.40 1.35
CA LYS A 97 -13.57 11.98 1.92
C LYS A 97 -13.17 10.58 1.48
N THR A 98 -14.13 9.69 1.30
CA THR A 98 -13.90 8.34 0.78
C THR A 98 -13.41 8.37 -0.66
N GLU A 99 -14.02 9.20 -1.52
CA GLU A 99 -13.59 9.42 -2.90
C GLU A 99 -12.19 10.02 -2.96
N HIS A 100 -11.91 11.02 -2.13
CA HIS A 100 -10.58 11.62 -2.07
C HIS A 100 -9.53 10.61 -1.56
N PHE A 101 -9.87 9.80 -0.55
CA PHE A 101 -9.01 8.70 -0.08
C PHE A 101 -8.69 7.73 -1.21
N LEU A 102 -9.71 7.28 -1.95
CA LEU A 102 -9.54 6.38 -3.09
C LEU A 102 -8.65 7.00 -4.18
N THR A 103 -8.80 8.29 -4.45
CA THR A 103 -7.95 9.02 -5.40
C THR A 103 -6.48 8.97 -4.99
N ILE A 104 -6.17 9.22 -3.70
CA ILE A 104 -4.80 9.18 -3.18
C ILE A 104 -4.23 7.76 -3.17
N ILE A 105 -5.03 6.75 -2.82
CA ILE A 105 -4.62 5.34 -2.85
C ILE A 105 -4.33 4.89 -4.28
N HIS A 106 -5.22 5.23 -5.23
CA HIS A 106 -5.05 4.88 -6.63
C HIS A 106 -3.82 5.56 -7.22
N ARG A 107 -3.61 6.86 -6.94
CA ARG A 107 -2.41 7.59 -7.34
C ARG A 107 -1.13 6.92 -6.86
N GLN A 108 -1.07 6.49 -5.59
CA GLN A 108 0.11 5.78 -5.08
C GLN A 108 0.36 4.45 -5.80
N ALA A 109 -0.70 3.67 -6.06
CA ALA A 109 -0.57 2.42 -6.80
C ALA A 109 -0.12 2.64 -8.25
N ASP A 110 -0.63 3.69 -8.91
CA ASP A 110 -0.28 4.02 -10.28
C ASP A 110 1.18 4.53 -10.40
N GLU A 111 1.61 5.43 -9.53
CA GLU A 111 3.00 5.89 -9.50
C GLU A 111 3.97 4.71 -9.23
N LEU A 112 3.58 3.74 -8.40
CA LEU A 112 4.34 2.50 -8.20
C LEU A 112 4.43 1.62 -9.45
N ASN A 113 3.46 1.66 -10.38
CA ASN A 113 3.56 0.93 -11.66
C ASN A 113 4.75 1.41 -12.50
N GLY A 114 5.18 2.67 -12.32
CA GLY A 114 6.41 3.18 -12.93
C GLY A 114 7.70 2.59 -12.34
N CYS A 115 7.64 2.03 -11.12
CA CYS A 115 8.80 1.53 -10.39
C CYS A 115 9.01 0.01 -10.48
N VAL A 116 8.00 -0.75 -10.88
CA VAL A 116 8.03 -2.22 -10.85
C VAL A 116 7.46 -2.84 -12.12
N SER A 117 7.84 -4.09 -12.40
CA SER A 117 7.18 -4.84 -13.48
C SER A 117 5.67 -4.98 -13.22
N THR A 118 4.84 -4.50 -14.15
CA THR A 118 3.38 -4.68 -14.12
C THR A 118 2.95 -6.13 -14.32
N LYS A 119 3.86 -6.99 -14.81
CA LYS A 119 3.66 -8.44 -14.94
C LYS A 119 3.86 -9.18 -13.62
N LYS A 120 4.68 -8.63 -12.71
CA LYS A 120 4.96 -9.22 -11.40
C LYS A 120 3.79 -8.95 -10.45
N ARG A 121 3.44 -9.94 -9.63
CA ARG A 121 2.33 -9.86 -8.67
C ARG A 121 2.81 -10.30 -7.30
N ALA A 122 2.20 -9.73 -6.26
CA ALA A 122 2.46 -10.11 -4.88
C ALA A 122 2.01 -11.56 -4.62
N ASP A 123 2.49 -12.12 -3.50
CA ASP A 123 2.07 -13.45 -3.05
C ASP A 123 0.52 -13.55 -3.04
N LYS A 124 -0.01 -14.57 -3.71
CA LYS A 124 -1.46 -14.86 -3.80
C LYS A 124 -2.17 -14.90 -2.43
N ARG A 125 -1.43 -15.14 -1.35
CA ARG A 125 -1.92 -15.06 0.04
C ARG A 125 -2.46 -13.68 0.39
N LEU A 126 -1.87 -12.60 -0.14
CA LEU A 126 -2.37 -11.23 0.02
C LEU A 126 -3.80 -11.09 -0.52
N ARG A 127 -3.99 -11.44 -1.79
CA ARG A 127 -5.32 -11.43 -2.44
C ARG A 127 -6.32 -12.33 -1.72
N LYS A 128 -5.89 -13.52 -1.28
CA LYS A 128 -6.75 -14.43 -0.50
C LYS A 128 -7.15 -13.83 0.86
N TYR A 129 -6.28 -13.06 1.48
CA TYR A 129 -6.58 -12.35 2.73
C TYR A 129 -7.67 -11.30 2.50
N TYR A 130 -7.50 -10.38 1.54
CA TYR A 130 -8.48 -9.32 1.26
C TYR A 130 -9.85 -9.89 0.85
N LYS A 131 -9.89 -10.94 0.02
CA LYS A 131 -11.12 -11.66 -0.30
C LYS A 131 -11.81 -12.25 0.94
N ARG A 132 -11.03 -12.76 1.89
CA ARG A 132 -11.57 -13.30 3.14
C ARG A 132 -12.07 -12.20 4.05
N LEU A 133 -11.35 -11.08 4.13
CA LEU A 133 -11.75 -9.90 4.88
C LEU A 133 -13.11 -9.42 4.37
N ALA A 134 -13.23 -9.04 3.09
CA ALA A 134 -14.48 -8.61 2.47
C ALA A 134 -15.64 -9.60 2.71
N ARG A 135 -15.40 -10.90 2.54
CA ARG A 135 -16.44 -11.93 2.75
C ARG A 135 -16.88 -12.03 4.20
N ARG A 136 -15.97 -11.90 5.17
CA ARG A 136 -16.26 -12.12 6.59
C ARG A 136 -16.76 -10.86 7.28
N THR A 137 -16.45 -9.67 6.75
CA THR A 137 -16.90 -8.39 7.32
C THR A 137 -18.03 -7.75 6.54
N LEU A 138 -17.96 -7.67 5.20
CA LEU A 138 -18.96 -6.95 4.39
C LEU A 138 -20.10 -7.88 3.94
N TYR A 139 -19.78 -8.99 3.27
CA TYR A 139 -20.83 -9.81 2.63
C TYR A 139 -21.72 -10.57 3.61
N ARG A 140 -21.17 -11.03 4.74
CA ARG A 140 -21.94 -11.79 5.74
C ARG A 140 -22.87 -10.94 6.60
N THR A 141 -22.59 -9.64 6.69
CA THR A 141 -23.32 -8.71 7.56
C THR A 141 -24.17 -7.71 6.76
N GLY A 142 -24.18 -7.84 5.43
CA GLY A 142 -24.85 -6.89 4.54
C GLY A 142 -24.23 -5.50 4.47
N GLY A 143 -22.93 -5.35 4.77
CA GLY A 143 -22.25 -4.06 4.66
C GLY A 143 -22.70 -3.00 5.66
N SER A 144 -23.08 -3.41 6.88
CA SER A 144 -23.47 -2.51 7.98
C SER A 144 -22.43 -1.45 8.33
N ALA A 145 -22.84 -0.40 9.06
CA ALA A 145 -21.93 0.62 9.60
C ALA A 145 -20.75 0.02 10.37
N ALA A 146 -21.04 -0.90 11.30
CA ALA A 146 -20.02 -1.58 12.09
C ALA A 146 -19.03 -2.37 11.22
N SER A 147 -19.51 -2.95 10.12
CA SER A 147 -18.66 -3.67 9.16
C SER A 147 -17.69 -2.76 8.43
N TRP A 148 -18.13 -1.55 8.07
CA TRP A 148 -17.26 -0.56 7.44
C TRP A 148 -16.25 0.02 8.42
N GLU A 149 -16.61 0.20 9.70
CA GLU A 149 -15.64 0.59 10.72
C GLU A 149 -14.58 -0.50 10.97
N LEU A 150 -14.96 -1.78 10.93
CA LEU A 150 -14.00 -2.89 10.93
C LEU A 150 -13.08 -2.85 9.71
N ILE A 151 -13.61 -2.57 8.52
CA ILE A 151 -12.79 -2.40 7.30
C ILE A 151 -11.83 -1.23 7.46
N ARG A 152 -12.28 -0.06 7.95
CA ARG A 152 -11.43 1.11 8.21
C ARG A 152 -10.29 0.80 9.18
N LYS A 153 -10.58 0.11 10.28
CA LYS A 153 -9.58 -0.35 11.25
C LYS A 153 -8.52 -1.23 10.57
N GLU A 154 -8.95 -2.24 9.82
CA GLU A 154 -8.03 -3.15 9.12
C GLU A 154 -7.22 -2.42 8.03
N THR A 155 -7.84 -1.50 7.28
CA THR A 155 -7.16 -0.64 6.32
C THR A 155 -6.09 0.20 7.00
N LYS A 156 -6.38 0.79 8.17
CA LYS A 156 -5.39 1.55 8.93
C LYS A 156 -4.18 0.68 9.30
N LEU A 157 -4.43 -0.52 9.82
CA LEU A 157 -3.35 -1.47 10.15
C LEU A 157 -2.50 -1.82 8.93
N HIS A 158 -3.12 -2.01 7.76
CA HIS A 158 -2.39 -2.22 6.52
C HIS A 158 -1.53 -1.02 6.14
N LEU A 159 -2.10 0.20 6.14
CA LEU A 159 -1.36 1.42 5.80
C LEU A 159 -0.18 1.66 6.75
N ASP A 160 -0.36 1.44 8.05
CA ASP A 160 0.71 1.54 9.05
C ASP A 160 1.86 0.55 8.75
N GLN A 161 1.53 -0.70 8.42
CA GLN A 161 2.54 -1.71 8.08
C GLN A 161 3.23 -1.43 6.73
N LEU A 162 2.49 -0.91 5.76
CA LEU A 162 3.08 -0.46 4.49
C LEU A 162 4.03 0.72 4.70
N HIS A 163 3.70 1.64 5.60
CA HIS A 163 4.60 2.73 6.00
C HIS A 163 5.90 2.20 6.61
N MET A 164 5.83 1.23 7.51
CA MET A 164 7.02 0.59 8.06
C MET A 164 7.87 -0.09 6.97
N LEU A 165 7.22 -0.74 6.00
CA LEU A 165 7.91 -1.36 4.87
C LEU A 165 8.61 -0.32 4.00
N VAL A 166 7.95 0.78 3.63
CA VAL A 166 8.56 1.86 2.84
C VAL A 166 9.72 2.51 3.57
N THR A 167 9.57 2.78 4.87
CA THR A 167 10.65 3.31 5.70
C THR A 167 11.86 2.37 5.71
N SER A 168 11.65 1.04 5.78
CA SER A 168 12.75 0.08 5.67
C SER A 168 13.44 0.09 4.30
N ILE A 169 12.68 0.26 3.21
CA ILE A 169 13.24 0.41 1.85
C ILE A 169 14.12 1.65 1.76
N ARG A 170 13.65 2.78 2.30
CA ARG A 170 14.40 4.06 2.31
C ARG A 170 15.69 3.96 3.11
N HIS A 171 15.66 3.35 4.30
CA HIS A 171 16.86 3.16 5.10
C HIS A 171 17.89 2.27 4.39
N ALA A 172 17.46 1.16 3.79
CA ALA A 172 18.33 0.29 3.02
C ALA A 172 18.95 0.97 1.78
N ALA A 173 18.34 2.04 1.26
CA ALA A 173 18.89 2.82 0.14
C ALA A 173 19.98 3.81 0.58
N VAL A 174 19.95 4.27 1.83
CA VAL A 174 20.90 5.25 2.39
C VAL A 174 22.13 4.58 3.02
N THR A 175 22.01 3.34 3.49
CA THR A 175 23.16 2.58 3.99
C THR A 175 23.82 1.80 2.84
N PRO A 176 24.97 2.24 2.31
CA PRO A 176 25.71 1.41 1.37
C PRO A 176 26.18 0.18 2.13
N THR A 177 25.91 -0.99 1.57
CA THR A 177 26.39 -2.28 2.07
C THR A 177 27.91 -2.20 2.22
N GLN A 178 28.42 -2.03 3.44
CA GLN A 178 29.77 -2.47 3.76
C GLN A 178 29.75 -4.00 3.77
N GLN A 179 29.81 -4.59 2.57
CA GLN A 179 30.33 -5.94 2.42
C GLN A 179 31.83 -5.81 2.16
N GLN A 180 32.58 -5.80 3.26
CA GLN A 180 34.03 -6.01 3.26
C GLN A 180 34.30 -7.46 3.70
N HIS A 181 35.09 -8.12 2.84
CA HIS A 181 35.89 -9.35 3.00
C HIS A 181 35.18 -10.71 3.05
#